data_AF-T0ZN30-F1
#
_entry.id   AF-T0ZN30-F1
#
_cell.length_a   1.000
_cell.length_b   1.000
_cell.length_c   1.000
_cell.angle_alpha   90.00
_cell.angle_beta   90.00
_cell.angle_gamma   90.00
#
_symmetry.space_group_name_H-M   'P 1'
#
loop_
_entity.id
_entity.type
_entity.pdbx_description
1 polymer ?
#
loop_
_entity_poly.entity_id
_entity_poly.type
_entity_poly.pdbx_seq_one_letter_code
_entity_poly.pdbx_strand_id
1 'polypeptide(L)' 'MAIDRRAKELKARGERVISFGAGEPDFPSADAAVEAAIRACRDPRAHHYTPAAGLPELREAIAAKTRRDSGVQVG' A
#
# COMPACT_ATOMS: atom_id res chain seq x y z
N MET A 1 9.09 8.68 -14.06
CA MET A 1 10.20 8.70 -15.03
C MET A 1 9.77 9.45 -16.30
N ALA A 2 10.68 9.91 -17.17
CA ALA A 2 10.36 10.66 -18.39
C ALA A 2 9.36 9.94 -19.33
N ILE A 3 9.33 8.60 -19.28
CA ILE A 3 8.43 7.74 -20.04
C ILE A 3 6.97 7.88 -19.59
N ASP A 4 6.69 7.99 -18.29
CA ASP A 4 5.31 8.14 -17.78
C ASP A 4 4.68 9.46 -18.22
N ARG A 5 5.50 10.52 -18.25
CA ARG A 5 5.08 11.84 -18.73
C ARG A 5 4.74 11.79 -20.22
N ARG A 6 5.61 11.16 -21.03
CA ARG A 6 5.38 11.00 -22.47
C ARG A 6 4.17 10.13 -22.78
N ALA A 7 3.94 9.05 -22.02
CA ALA A 7 2.77 8.21 -22.15
C ALA A 7 1.47 8.98 -21.82
N LYS A 8 1.49 9.81 -20.77
CA LYS A 8 0.36 10.69 -20.42
C LYS A 8 0.08 11.73 -21.51
N GLU A 9 1.11 12.35 -22.09
CA GLU A 9 0.97 13.31 -23.19
C GLU A 9 0.39 12.68 -24.46
N LEU A 10 0.86 11.49 -24.84
CA LEU A 10 0.35 10.76 -26.01
C LEU A 10 -1.10 10.30 -25.80
N LYS A 11 -1.44 9.82 -24.59
CA LYS A 11 -2.85 9.54 -24.21
C LYS A 11 -3.72 10.81 -24.31
N ALA A 12 -3.22 11.95 -23.86
CA ALA A 12 -3.95 13.23 -23.93
C ALA A 12 -4.18 13.71 -25.38
N ARG A 13 -3.35 13.27 -26.34
CA ARG A 13 -3.51 13.52 -27.78
C ARG A 13 -4.46 12.54 -28.48
N GLY A 14 -5.09 11.63 -27.74
CA GLY A 14 -6.00 10.62 -28.28
C GLY A 14 -5.31 9.38 -28.83
N GLU A 15 -4.00 9.23 -28.63
CA GLU A 15 -3.26 8.05 -29.09
C GLU A 15 -3.45 6.88 -28.12
N ARG A 16 -3.65 5.67 -28.66
CA ARG A 16 -3.80 4.44 -27.86
C ARG A 16 -2.42 3.97 -27.38
N VAL A 17 -2.04 4.37 -26.17
CA VAL A 17 -0.76 3.99 -25.54
C VAL A 17 -0.97 2.92 -24.48
N ILE A 18 -0.31 1.79 -24.66
CA ILE A 18 -0.21 0.73 -23.65
C ILE A 18 1.08 0.97 -22.86
N SER A 19 0.97 1.17 -21.55
CA SER A 19 2.12 1.40 -20.67
C SER A 19 2.45 0.13 -19.91
N PHE A 20 3.65 -0.39 -20.11
CA PHE A 20 4.22 -1.51 -19.34
C PHE A 20 5.14 -1.03 -18.20
N GLY A 21 5.19 0.28 -17.95
CA GLY A 21 6.10 0.89 -16.96
C GLY A 21 5.49 1.10 -15.58
N ALA A 22 4.23 0.71 -15.36
CA ALA A 22 3.60 0.84 -14.05
C ALA A 22 4.22 -0.15 -13.07
N GLY A 23 4.81 0.35 -11.98
CA GLY A 23 5.38 -0.46 -10.90
C GLY A 23 4.41 -0.73 -9.75
N GLU A 24 3.20 -0.20 -9.82
CA GLU A 24 2.11 -0.42 -8.86
C GLU A 24 0.96 -1.18 -9.54
N PRO A 25 0.19 -1.98 -8.79
CA PRO A 25 -0.99 -2.65 -9.32
C PRO A 25 -2.07 -1.65 -9.75
N ASP A 26 -2.91 -2.04 -10.71
CA ASP A 26 -3.97 -1.21 -11.30
C ASP A 26 -5.33 -1.30 -10.56
N PHE A 27 -5.36 -1.98 -9.42
CA PHE A 27 -6.55 -2.11 -8.57
C PHE A 27 -6.45 -1.22 -7.31
N PRO A 28 -7.60 -0.73 -6.79
CA PRO A 28 -7.62 0.04 -5.55
C PRO A 28 -7.25 -0.83 -4.34
N SER A 29 -6.91 -0.20 -3.22
CA SER A 29 -6.78 -0.90 -1.93
C SER A 29 -8.08 -1.60 -1.55
N ALA A 30 -7.99 -2.76 -0.90
CA ALA A 30 -9.17 -3.49 -0.43
C ALA A 30 -10.00 -2.66 0.58
N ASP A 31 -11.32 -2.72 0.47
CA ASP A 31 -12.26 -1.94 1.31
C ASP A 31 -11.99 -2.12 2.81
N ALA A 32 -11.65 -3.33 3.25
CA ALA A 32 -11.33 -3.60 4.65
C ALA A 32 -10.17 -2.76 5.19
N ALA A 33 -9.16 -2.46 4.35
CA ALA A 33 -8.03 -1.61 4.72
C ALA A 33 -8.44 -0.13 4.75
N VAL A 34 -9.26 0.31 3.78
CA VAL A 34 -9.80 1.67 3.72
C VAL A 34 -10.65 1.97 4.96
N GLU A 35 -11.55 1.05 5.32
CA GLU A 35 -12.41 1.18 6.51
C GLU A 35 -11.61 1.18 7.82
N ALA A 36 -10.54 0.37 7.90
CA ALA A 36 -9.64 0.39 9.06
C ALA A 36 -8.92 1.74 9.21
N ALA A 37 -8.47 2.33 8.10
CA ALA A 37 -7.85 3.65 8.09
C ALA A 37 -8.84 4.74 8.52
N ILE A 38 -10.07 4.73 8.01
CA ILE A 38 -11.13 5.68 8.41
C ILE A 38 -11.38 5.60 9.93
N ARG A 39 -11.49 4.38 10.47
CA ARG A 39 -11.66 4.19 11.92
C ARG A 39 -10.47 4.73 12.71
N ALA A 40 -9.25 4.44 12.28
CA ALA A 40 -8.04 4.94 12.93
C ALA A 40 -7.98 6.48 12.91
N CYS A 41 -8.31 7.13 11.80
CA CYS A 41 -8.34 8.59 11.73
C CYS A 41 -9.31 9.25 12.72
N ARG A 42 -10.40 8.55 13.08
CA ARG A 42 -11.39 9.04 14.06
C ARG A 42 -10.97 8.82 15.52
N ASP A 43 -9.95 7.99 15.78
CA ASP A 43 -9.45 7.72 17.12
C ASP A 43 -8.24 8.63 17.43
N PRO A 44 -8.33 9.55 18.40
CA PRO A 44 -7.21 10.41 18.79
C PRO A 44 -5.95 9.65 19.22
N ARG A 45 -6.07 8.39 19.66
CA ARG A 45 -4.92 7.55 20.00
C ARG A 45 -3.99 7.32 18.81
N ALA A 46 -4.52 7.34 17.59
CA ALA A 46 -3.76 7.15 16.36
C ALA A 46 -3.11 8.44 15.84
N HIS A 47 -3.23 9.58 16.53
CA HIS A 47 -2.72 10.87 16.07
C HIS A 47 -1.29 11.18 16.53
N HIS A 48 -0.71 10.31 17.37
CA HIS A 48 0.62 10.48 17.94
C HIS A 48 1.64 9.52 17.32
N TYR A 49 2.92 9.78 17.59
CA TYR A 49 4.01 8.93 17.12
C TYR A 49 3.87 7.49 17.64
N THR A 50 4.12 6.54 16.75
CA THR A 50 4.29 5.13 17.10
C THR A 50 5.73 4.86 17.54
N PRO A 51 6.00 3.73 18.21
CA PRO A 51 7.38 3.29 18.44
C PRO A 51 8.17 3.23 17.13
N ALA A 52 9.49 3.46 17.20
CA ALA A 52 10.36 3.48 16.02
C ALA A 52 10.34 2.14 15.24
N ALA A 53 10.14 1.03 15.94
CA ALA A 53 10.02 -0.31 15.34
C ALA A 53 8.63 -0.60 14.75
N GLY A 54 7.66 0.31 14.89
CA GLY A 54 6.25 0.11 14.55
C GLY A 54 5.41 -0.36 15.74
N LEU A 55 4.09 -0.41 15.52
CA LEU A 55 3.10 -0.84 16.53
C LEU A 55 3.32 -2.33 16.89
N PRO A 56 3.30 -2.71 18.17
CA PRO A 56 3.45 -4.10 18.60
C PRO A 56 2.47 -5.06 17.91
N GLU A 57 1.21 -4.67 17.80
CA GLU A 57 0.14 -5.47 17.21
C GLU A 57 0.36 -5.70 15.71
N LEU A 58 0.89 -4.69 15.01
CA LEU A 58 1.26 -4.81 13.60
C LEU A 58 2.44 -5.76 13.41
N ARG A 59 3.45 -5.68 14.28
CA ARG A 59 4.62 -6.57 14.23
C ARG A 59 4.21 -8.03 14.47
N GLU A 60 3.36 -8.30 15.46
CA GLU A 60 2.82 -9.63 15.72
C GLU A 60 1.99 -10.16 14.54
N ALA A 61 1.13 -9.32 13.96
CA ALA A 61 0.35 -9.68 12.78
C ALA A 61 1.23 -10.01 11.57
N ILE A 62 2.32 -9.26 11.35
CA ILE A 62 3.30 -9.54 10.31
C ILE A 62 4.02 -10.87 10.60
N ALA A 63 4.47 -11.11 11.83
CA ALA A 63 5.14 -12.36 12.19
C ALA A 63 4.24 -13.58 11.97
N ALA A 64 2.98 -13.49 12.37
CA ALA A 64 1.98 -14.52 12.13
C ALA A 64 1.70 -14.72 10.63
N LYS A 65 1.59 -13.63 9.85
CA LYS A 65 1.44 -13.68 8.39
C LYS A 65 2.63 -14.36 7.72
N THR A 66 3.86 -13.98 8.08
CA THR A 66 5.08 -14.55 7.51
C THR A 66 5.19 -16.04 7.79
N ARG A 67 4.86 -16.47 9.01
CA ARG A 67 4.81 -17.90 9.35
C ARG A 67 3.75 -18.64 8.52
N ARG A 68 2.56 -18.06 8.37
CA ARG A 68 1.45 -18.68 7.63
C ARG A 68 1.75 -18.80 6.13
N ASP A 69 2.25 -17.74 5.52
CA ASP A 69 2.37 -17.63 4.06
C ASP A 69 3.73 -18.16 3.55
N SER A 70 4.76 -18.16 4.39
CA SER A 70 6.13 -18.52 3.99
C SER A 70 6.78 -19.59 4.87
N GLY A 71 6.15 -20.01 5.97
CA GLY A 71 6.71 -20.99 6.91
C GLY A 71 7.85 -20.47 7.77
N VAL A 72 8.25 -19.21 7.61
CA VAL A 72 9.39 -18.60 8.31
C VAL A 72 8.92 -18.03 9.64
N GLN A 73 9.62 -18.39 10.72
CA GLN A 73 9.41 -17.80 12.04
C GLN A 73 10.28 -16.55 12.19
N VAL A 74 9.63 -15.41 12.47
CA VAL A 74 10.28 -14.12 12.74
C VAL A 74 9.80 -13.62 14.10
N GLY A 75 10.71 -13.06 14.90
CA GLY A 75 10.47 -12.56 16.26
C GLY A 75 11.40 -11.41 16.58
#